data_AF-A0A922T024-F1
#
_entry.id   AF-A0A922T024-F1
#
_cell.length_a   1.000
_cell.length_b   1.000
_cell.length_c   1.000
_cell.angle_alpha   90.00
_cell.angle_beta   90.00
_cell.angle_gamma   90.00
#
_symmetry.space_group_name_H-M   'P 1'
#
loop_
_entity.id
_entity.type
_entity.pdbx_description
1 polymer ?
#
loop_
_entity_poly.entity_id
_entity_poly.type
_entity_poly.pdbx_seq_one_letter_code
_entity_poly.pdbx_strand_id
1 'polypeptide(L)'
;MDPIQEAIKYIESRKAGDKFSYRQVAKIFGVDRTTLSRRHRGAQRPRDTQAAEDRRNLNPQQEDELIGYIEGPTRDGVPPTRSILRNFGTAVAQHEDTSMDRERHLADNKRKYELYFNLLHSKMREHKIKERNTYNIDKKGFFISIAYRRKRIFSKAVYESRERTAAIRDSNREWVTLLACDQAAAKAARQQAKIERDRKQKQRAEEKAAERALKKQQQQAATTQKSRDTANKPKRKASHKVAKKPTKRRRVGAALSQVDAGLPEASPPPKFGLLNRKLRTPARYK
;
A
#
# COMPACT_ATOMS: atom_id res chain seq x y z
N MET A 1 24.99 45.39 15.92
CA MET A 1 24.17 46.33 15.12
C MET A 1 24.95 46.71 13.89
N ASP A 2 24.30 46.97 12.74
CA ASP A 2 24.98 47.39 11.51
C ASP A 2 25.69 48.75 11.76
N PRO A 3 27.03 48.86 11.61
CA PRO A 3 27.79 50.09 11.88
C PRO A 3 27.27 51.31 11.10
N ILE A 4 26.65 51.07 9.94
CA ILE A 4 26.03 52.13 9.12
C ILE A 4 24.80 52.71 9.82
N GLN A 5 24.01 51.90 10.52
CA GLN A 5 22.80 52.36 11.22
C GLN A 5 23.14 53.15 12.48
N GLU A 6 24.20 52.76 13.18
CA GLU A 6 24.72 53.54 14.33
C GLU A 6 25.22 54.92 13.89
N ALA A 7 25.92 54.99 12.75
CA ALA A 7 26.38 56.24 12.16
C ALA A 7 25.22 57.15 11.71
N ILE A 8 24.13 56.59 11.18
CA ILE A 8 22.91 57.34 10.81
C ILE A 8 22.24 57.90 12.08
N LYS A 9 22.04 57.05 13.10
CA LYS A 9 21.45 57.46 14.39
C LYS A 9 22.25 58.57 15.06
N TYR A 10 23.59 58.52 14.96
CA TYR A 10 24.48 59.56 15.45
C TYR A 10 24.29 60.90 14.71
N ILE A 11 24.07 60.87 13.40
CA ILE A 11 23.79 62.08 12.61
C ILE A 11 22.41 62.66 12.98
N GLU A 12 21.38 61.81 13.09
CA GLU A 12 20.01 62.21 13.41
C GLU A 12 19.83 62.72 14.85
N SER A 13 20.67 62.31 15.79
CA SER A 13 20.65 62.79 17.18
C SER A 13 21.17 64.23 17.38
N ARG A 14 21.77 64.84 16.34
CA ARG A 14 22.29 66.22 16.41
C ARG A 14 21.17 67.23 16.27
N LYS A 15 21.37 68.45 16.80
CA LYS A 15 20.37 69.52 16.69
C LYS A 15 20.23 69.95 15.23
N ALA A 16 18.99 70.22 14.80
CA ALA A 16 18.70 70.71 13.46
C ALA A 16 19.50 72.00 13.18
N GLY A 17 20.40 71.97 12.20
CA GLY A 17 21.28 73.08 11.84
C GLY A 17 22.75 72.91 12.23
N ASP A 18 23.10 71.91 13.04
CA ASP A 18 24.51 71.61 13.34
C ASP A 18 25.25 71.11 12.07
N LYS A 19 26.34 71.79 11.74
CA LYS A 19 27.20 71.40 10.60
C LYS A 19 28.00 70.15 10.98
N PHE A 20 27.91 69.10 10.16
CA PHE A 20 28.70 67.88 10.32
C PHE A 20 29.34 67.45 9.00
N SER A 21 30.46 66.73 9.10
CA SER A 21 31.15 66.17 7.94
C SER A 21 30.97 64.66 7.88
N TYR A 22 30.44 64.15 6.77
CA TYR A 22 30.33 62.71 6.54
C TYR A 22 31.67 61.98 6.63
N ARG A 23 32.81 62.63 6.34
CA ARG A 23 34.15 62.03 6.47
C ARG A 23 34.52 61.75 7.92
N GLN A 24 34.17 62.66 8.84
CA GLN A 24 34.47 62.51 10.26
C GLN A 24 33.62 61.40 10.86
N VAL A 25 32.31 61.41 10.57
CA VAL A 25 31.39 60.35 11.04
C VAL A 25 31.80 58.99 10.47
N ALA A 26 32.09 58.90 9.17
CA ALA A 26 32.60 57.68 8.54
C ALA A 26 33.85 57.11 9.25
N LYS A 27 34.79 57.99 9.64
CA LYS A 27 36.02 57.60 10.34
C LYS A 27 35.78 57.11 11.77
N ILE A 28 34.81 57.69 12.48
CA ILE A 28 34.43 57.29 13.85
C ILE A 28 33.82 55.89 13.84
N PHE A 29 32.94 55.60 12.89
CA PHE A 29 32.18 54.34 12.83
C PHE A 29 32.83 53.28 11.92
N GLY A 30 33.95 53.58 11.26
CA GLY A 30 34.63 52.64 10.36
C GLY A 30 33.83 52.29 9.10
N VAL A 31 33.02 53.23 8.60
CA VAL A 31 32.09 53.03 7.48
C VAL A 31 32.55 53.80 6.25
N ASP A 32 32.30 53.28 5.04
CA ASP A 32 32.54 54.04 3.81
C ASP A 32 31.70 55.33 3.74
N ARG A 33 32.37 56.47 3.52
CA ARG A 33 31.75 57.80 3.49
C ARG A 33 30.68 57.93 2.41
N THR A 34 30.87 57.31 1.25
CA THR A 34 29.90 57.42 0.15
C THR A 34 28.63 56.65 0.45
N THR A 35 28.78 55.46 1.03
CA THR A 35 27.69 54.58 1.47
C THR A 35 26.86 55.24 2.58
N LEU A 36 27.52 55.78 3.61
CA LEU A 36 26.85 56.52 4.70
C LEU A 36 26.04 57.69 4.17
N SER A 37 26.60 58.48 3.25
CA SER A 37 25.95 59.67 2.72
C SER A 37 24.76 59.35 1.80
N ARG A 38 24.84 58.26 1.02
CA ARG A 38 23.73 57.79 0.18
C ARG A 38 22.59 57.20 1.01
N ARG A 39 22.90 56.45 2.08
CA ARG A 39 21.88 55.91 3.00
C ARG A 39 21.18 57.02 3.78
N HIS A 40 21.92 57.96 4.38
CA HIS A 40 21.32 59.06 5.16
C HIS A 40 20.42 59.98 4.30
N ARG A 41 20.76 60.17 3.02
CA ARG A 41 19.94 60.97 2.08
C ARG A 41 18.79 60.18 1.43
N GLY A 42 18.57 58.91 1.79
CA GLY A 42 17.53 58.08 1.21
C GLY A 42 17.74 57.67 -0.26
N ALA A 43 18.90 57.98 -0.85
CA ALA A 43 19.23 57.62 -2.24
C ALA A 43 19.44 56.10 -2.42
N GLN A 44 19.76 55.40 -1.33
CA GLN A 44 19.87 53.96 -1.28
C GLN A 44 18.90 53.43 -0.22
N ARG A 45 17.89 52.68 -0.65
CA ARG A 45 16.96 52.02 0.28
C ARG A 45 17.75 51.01 1.14
N PRO A 46 17.47 50.90 2.46
CA PRO A 46 18.00 49.83 3.28
C PRO A 46 17.72 48.48 2.64
N ARG A 47 18.70 47.56 2.70
CA ARG A 47 18.51 46.20 2.20
C ARG A 47 17.58 45.38 3.11
N ASP A 48 17.43 45.81 4.36
CA ASP A 48 16.92 44.97 5.45
C ASP A 48 15.46 45.21 5.84
N THR A 49 14.73 46.16 5.25
CA THR A 49 13.33 46.38 5.61
C THR A 49 12.47 46.82 4.42
N GLN A 50 11.32 46.16 4.28
CA GLN A 50 10.28 46.33 3.25
C GLN A 50 10.68 46.05 1.79
N ALA A 51 11.69 46.73 1.23
CA ALA A 51 12.00 46.64 -0.20
C ALA A 51 12.56 45.27 -0.66
N ALA A 52 13.06 44.46 0.27
CA ALA A 52 13.44 43.06 0.01
C ALA A 52 12.26 42.09 0.18
N GLU A 53 11.28 42.43 1.01
CA GLU A 53 10.03 41.68 1.15
C GLU A 53 9.12 41.90 -0.07
N ASP A 54 9.05 43.13 -0.57
CA ASP A 54 8.32 43.50 -1.79
C ASP A 54 8.90 42.84 -3.07
N ARG A 55 10.12 42.29 -2.99
CA ARG A 55 10.77 41.55 -4.09
C ARG A 55 10.52 40.05 -4.03
N ARG A 56 9.87 39.54 -2.98
CA ARG A 56 9.59 38.12 -2.86
C ARG A 56 8.40 37.75 -3.75
N ASN A 57 8.52 36.63 -4.44
CA ASN A 57 7.42 36.10 -5.25
C ASN A 57 6.33 35.44 -4.40
N LEU A 58 6.63 35.12 -3.14
CA LEU A 58 5.70 34.51 -2.19
C LEU A 58 5.54 35.45 -0.99
N ASN A 59 4.30 35.64 -0.57
CA ASN A 59 3.95 36.26 0.70
C ASN A 59 4.41 35.36 1.86
N PRO A 60 4.86 35.90 3.01
CA PRO A 60 5.10 35.15 4.24
C PRO A 60 4.15 33.96 4.50
N GLN A 61 2.83 34.15 4.36
CA GLN A 61 1.86 33.06 4.57
C GLN A 61 2.03 31.92 3.55
N GLN A 62 2.32 32.25 2.28
CA GLN A 62 2.58 31.28 1.22
C GLN A 62 3.92 30.55 1.43
N GLU A 63 4.92 31.24 2.00
CA GLU A 63 6.18 30.62 2.40
C GLU A 63 5.95 29.59 3.53
N ASP A 64 5.13 29.92 4.52
CA ASP A 64 4.77 29.00 5.62
C ASP A 64 4.02 27.76 5.10
N GLU A 65 3.10 27.93 4.15
CA GLU A 65 2.43 26.81 3.48
C GLU A 65 3.40 25.94 2.68
N LEU A 66 4.36 26.54 1.97
CA LEU A 66 5.41 25.82 1.24
C LEU A 66 6.32 25.04 2.21
N ILE A 67 6.66 25.61 3.36
CA ILE A 67 7.43 24.94 4.40
C ILE A 67 6.63 23.76 4.97
N GLY A 68 5.36 23.97 5.32
CA GLY A 68 4.48 22.89 5.78
C GLY A 68 4.34 21.75 4.76
N TYR A 69 4.24 22.11 3.47
CA TYR A 69 4.24 21.14 2.37
C TYR A 69 5.58 20.42 2.22
N ILE A 70 6.73 21.02 2.54
CA ILE A 70 8.01 20.32 2.54
C ILE A 70 8.08 19.33 3.71
N GLU A 71 7.59 19.74 4.88
CA GLU A 71 7.71 18.95 6.09
C GLU A 71 6.83 17.70 6.10
N GLY A 72 5.60 17.76 5.56
CA GLY A 72 4.70 16.60 5.48
C GLY A 72 5.30 15.39 4.75
N PRO A 73 5.62 15.48 3.45
CA PRO A 73 6.25 14.43 2.67
C PRO A 73 7.61 14.00 3.21
N THR A 74 8.35 14.92 3.84
CA THR A 74 9.61 14.58 4.51
C THR A 74 9.37 13.69 5.73
N ARG A 75 8.31 13.94 6.51
CA ARG A 75 7.89 13.04 7.60
C ARG A 75 7.49 11.66 7.09
N ASP A 76 6.88 11.59 5.92
CA ASP A 76 6.48 10.34 5.26
C ASP A 76 7.64 9.61 4.55
N GLY A 77 8.87 10.12 4.67
CA GLY A 77 10.06 9.49 4.07
C GLY A 77 10.18 9.69 2.56
N VAL A 78 9.43 10.64 2.00
CA VAL A 78 9.46 11.07 0.59
C VAL A 78 9.79 12.57 0.47
N PRO A 79 11.00 13.01 0.87
CA PRO A 79 11.43 14.39 0.70
C PRO A 79 11.22 14.90 -0.74
N PRO A 80 10.60 16.08 -0.93
CA PRO A 80 10.28 16.59 -2.25
C PRO A 80 11.52 16.86 -3.11
N THR A 81 11.34 16.78 -4.43
CA THR A 81 12.33 17.21 -5.41
C THR A 81 12.11 18.66 -5.82
N ARG A 82 13.13 19.28 -6.42
CA ARG A 82 13.04 20.67 -6.92
C ARG A 82 11.91 20.88 -7.93
N SER A 83 11.57 19.86 -8.72
CA SER A 83 10.44 19.91 -9.66
C SER A 83 9.09 19.98 -8.94
N ILE A 84 8.91 19.17 -7.90
CA ILE A 84 7.67 19.15 -7.10
C ILE A 84 7.49 20.50 -6.40
N LEU A 85 8.55 21.06 -5.81
CA LEU A 85 8.47 22.37 -5.15
C LEU A 85 8.23 23.52 -6.12
N ARG A 86 8.77 23.45 -7.34
CA ARG A 86 8.45 24.42 -8.38
C ARG A 86 6.95 24.39 -8.68
N ASN A 87 6.40 23.23 -9.01
CA ASN A 87 4.98 23.11 -9.35
C ASN A 87 4.07 23.56 -8.21
N PHE A 88 4.40 23.18 -6.97
CA PHE A 88 3.65 23.59 -5.80
C PHE A 88 3.76 25.09 -5.55
N GLY A 89 4.97 25.66 -5.61
CA GLY A 89 5.19 27.10 -5.44
C GLY A 89 4.50 27.94 -6.51
N THR A 90 4.47 27.48 -7.77
CA THR A 90 3.74 28.13 -8.86
C THR A 90 2.23 28.13 -8.61
N ALA A 91 1.68 27.02 -8.10
CA ALA A 91 0.26 26.91 -7.74
C ALA A 91 -0.12 27.80 -6.55
N VAL A 92 0.70 27.81 -5.49
CA VAL A 92 0.47 28.65 -4.30
C VAL A 92 0.56 30.14 -4.64
N ALA A 93 1.42 30.52 -5.58
CA ALA A 93 1.55 31.89 -6.07
C ALA A 93 0.36 32.38 -6.93
N GLN A 94 -0.71 31.58 -7.12
CA GLN A 94 -1.83 31.84 -8.04
C GLN A 94 -1.40 32.16 -9.48
N HIS A 95 -0.16 31.82 -9.84
CA HIS A 95 0.28 31.75 -11.22
C HIS A 95 -0.28 30.44 -11.76
N GLU A 96 -1.58 30.42 -12.02
CA GLU A 96 -2.20 29.28 -12.65
C GLU A 96 -1.60 29.11 -14.04
N ASP A 97 -0.70 28.13 -14.21
CA ASP A 97 -0.50 27.49 -15.50
C ASP A 97 -1.76 26.64 -15.78
N THR A 98 -2.93 27.30 -15.93
CA THR A 98 -4.16 26.71 -16.45
C THR A 98 -4.09 26.46 -17.94
N SER A 99 -3.01 26.90 -18.61
CA SER A 99 -2.76 26.53 -19.99
C SER A 99 -2.45 25.03 -20.03
N MET A 100 -3.36 24.25 -20.63
CA MET A 100 -3.09 22.86 -20.98
C MET A 100 -1.70 22.75 -21.61
N ASP A 101 -0.89 21.84 -21.09
CA ASP A 101 0.49 21.60 -21.52
C ASP A 101 0.60 21.67 -23.05
N ARG A 102 1.44 22.59 -23.55
CA ARG A 102 1.54 22.94 -24.97
C ARG A 102 1.83 21.70 -25.82
N GLU A 103 2.62 20.78 -25.29
CA GLU A 103 2.94 19.51 -25.94
C GLU A 103 1.71 18.62 -26.09
N ARG A 104 0.82 18.61 -25.09
CA ARG A 104 -0.44 17.86 -25.12
C ARG A 104 -1.41 18.42 -26.14
N HIS A 105 -1.48 19.75 -26.28
CA HIS A 105 -2.27 20.39 -27.33
C HIS A 105 -1.72 20.11 -28.73
N LEU A 106 -0.41 20.13 -28.91
CA LEU A 106 0.23 19.80 -30.19
C LEU A 106 0.13 18.31 -30.55
N ALA A 107 -0.01 17.44 -29.54
CA ALA A 107 -0.27 16.01 -29.74
C ALA A 107 -1.69 15.75 -30.26
N ASP A 108 -2.65 16.62 -29.96
CA ASP A 108 -4.05 16.50 -30.37
C ASP A 108 -4.25 16.95 -31.83
N ASN A 109 -3.80 16.11 -32.76
CA ASN A 109 -3.80 16.41 -34.19
C ASN A 109 -4.62 15.38 -34.98
N LYS A 110 -5.68 15.84 -35.65
CA LYS A 110 -6.58 15.01 -36.48
C LYS A 110 -5.83 14.11 -37.47
N ARG A 111 -4.81 14.63 -38.16
CA ARG A 111 -4.05 13.86 -39.16
C ARG A 111 -3.30 12.68 -38.53
N LYS A 112 -2.80 12.83 -37.30
CA LYS A 112 -2.13 11.73 -36.58
C LYS A 112 -3.12 10.63 -36.22
N TYR A 113 -4.33 10.98 -35.80
CA TYR A 113 -5.39 10.00 -35.54
C TYR A 113 -5.82 9.28 -36.83
N GLU A 114 -6.00 9.99 -37.94
CA GLU A 114 -6.33 9.39 -39.24
C GLU A 114 -5.28 8.37 -39.67
N LEU A 115 -3.99 8.72 -39.57
CA LEU A 115 -2.89 7.80 -39.88
C LEU A 115 -2.87 6.59 -38.93
N TYR A 116 -3.09 6.80 -37.63
CA TYR A 116 -3.14 5.73 -36.64
C TYR A 116 -4.28 4.74 -36.92
N PHE A 117 -5.51 5.22 -37.14
CA PHE A 117 -6.66 4.36 -37.39
C PHE A 117 -6.56 3.65 -38.74
N ASN A 118 -6.02 4.31 -39.78
CA ASN A 118 -5.75 3.66 -41.06
C ASN A 118 -4.77 2.49 -40.90
N LEU A 119 -3.69 2.69 -40.14
CA LEU A 119 -2.72 1.64 -39.82
C LEU A 119 -3.35 0.51 -38.98
N LEU A 120 -4.14 0.87 -37.97
CA LEU A 120 -4.84 -0.08 -37.11
C LEU A 120 -5.78 -0.98 -37.91
N HIS A 121 -6.64 -0.40 -38.74
CA HIS A 121 -7.56 -1.17 -39.57
C HIS A 121 -6.84 -2.04 -40.60
N SER A 122 -5.71 -1.57 -41.15
CA SER A 122 -4.86 -2.38 -42.02
C SER A 122 -4.35 -3.63 -41.31
N LYS A 123 -3.81 -3.47 -40.09
CA LYS A 123 -3.31 -4.58 -39.27
C LYS A 123 -4.42 -5.51 -38.78
N MET A 124 -5.60 -4.99 -38.46
CA MET A 124 -6.76 -5.81 -38.12
C MET A 124 -7.19 -6.71 -39.28
N ARG A 125 -7.17 -6.19 -40.52
CA ARG A 125 -7.44 -7.00 -41.73
C ARG A 125 -6.36 -8.05 -41.96
N GLU A 126 -5.08 -7.66 -41.88
CA GLU A 126 -3.93 -8.56 -42.04
C GLU A 126 -3.98 -9.75 -41.07
N HIS A 127 -4.22 -9.47 -39.79
CA HIS A 127 -4.25 -10.49 -38.74
C HIS A 127 -5.64 -11.11 -38.50
N LYS A 128 -6.63 -10.80 -39.36
CA LYS A 128 -8.02 -11.30 -39.28
C LYS A 128 -8.66 -11.10 -37.90
N ILE A 129 -8.36 -9.98 -37.25
CA ILE A 129 -8.88 -9.62 -35.93
C ILE A 129 -10.30 -9.06 -36.11
N LYS A 130 -11.29 -9.72 -35.51
CA LYS A 130 -12.68 -9.22 -35.51
C LYS A 130 -12.79 -8.02 -34.58
N GLU A 131 -13.54 -6.99 -34.98
CA GLU A 131 -13.72 -5.75 -34.21
C GLU A 131 -14.18 -6.00 -32.77
N ARG A 132 -15.05 -7.00 -32.57
CA ARG A 132 -15.54 -7.47 -31.26
C ARG A 132 -14.45 -8.05 -30.33
N ASN A 133 -13.26 -8.34 -30.84
CA ASN A 133 -12.11 -8.83 -30.07
C ASN A 133 -11.13 -7.68 -29.73
N THR A 134 -11.56 -6.43 -29.89
CA THR A 134 -10.79 -5.25 -29.49
C THR A 134 -11.10 -4.95 -28.02
N TYR A 135 -10.24 -5.43 -27.13
CA TYR A 135 -10.39 -5.19 -25.69
C TYR A 135 -9.62 -3.93 -25.30
N ASN A 136 -10.22 -3.10 -24.44
CA ASN A 136 -9.50 -2.01 -23.82
C ASN A 136 -8.38 -2.60 -22.94
N ILE A 137 -7.13 -2.27 -23.23
CA ILE A 137 -6.01 -2.63 -22.35
C ILE A 137 -6.02 -1.60 -21.21
N ASP A 138 -6.69 -1.90 -20.11
CA ASP A 138 -6.59 -1.09 -18.89
C ASP A 138 -5.24 -1.38 -18.24
N LYS A 139 -4.23 -0.57 -18.54
CA LYS A 139 -2.93 -0.69 -17.90
C LYS A 139 -3.09 -0.44 -16.40
N LYS A 140 -3.15 -1.49 -15.58
CA LYS A 140 -2.85 -1.43 -14.15
C LYS A 140 -1.38 -1.76 -13.94
N GLY A 141 -0.55 -0.72 -13.87
CA GLY A 141 0.87 -0.84 -13.51
C GLY A 141 1.07 -0.87 -11.99
N PHE A 142 2.05 -1.65 -11.54
CA PHE A 142 2.59 -1.62 -10.17
C PHE A 142 4.10 -1.37 -10.23
N PHE A 143 4.69 -0.84 -9.15
CA PHE A 143 6.04 -0.26 -9.09
C PHE A 143 7.18 -1.32 -9.00
N ILE A 144 8.22 -1.21 -9.84
CA ILE A 144 9.51 -1.92 -9.73
C ILE A 144 10.65 -0.96 -10.13
N SER A 145 11.76 -0.87 -9.38
CA SER A 145 12.71 0.27 -9.46
C SER A 145 14.20 -0.09 -9.76
N ILE A 146 14.86 0.77 -10.57
CA ILE A 146 16.34 1.00 -10.69
C ILE A 146 16.72 2.35 -10.04
N ALA A 147 17.75 2.44 -9.20
CA ALA A 147 18.04 3.63 -8.39
C ALA A 147 19.03 4.63 -9.06
N TYR A 148 18.56 5.83 -9.44
CA TYR A 148 19.43 6.98 -9.72
C TYR A 148 19.58 7.91 -8.49
N ARG A 149 20.78 8.47 -8.27
CA ARG A 149 21.03 9.49 -7.24
C ARG A 149 20.29 10.79 -7.57
N ARG A 150 19.30 11.18 -6.76
CA ARG A 150 18.55 12.45 -6.89
C ARG A 150 18.79 13.37 -5.69
N LYS A 151 18.90 14.68 -5.94
CA LYS A 151 18.97 15.71 -4.89
C LYS A 151 17.58 15.92 -4.27
N ARG A 152 17.53 15.99 -2.95
CA ARG A 152 16.32 16.15 -2.13
C ARG A 152 16.39 17.44 -1.33
N ILE A 153 15.24 18.03 -1.04
CA ILE A 153 15.13 19.30 -0.32
C ILE A 153 14.49 19.03 1.04
N PHE A 154 15.04 19.66 2.07
CA PHE A 154 14.63 19.52 3.47
C PHE A 154 14.48 20.91 4.09
N SER A 155 13.59 21.04 5.08
CA SER A 155 13.65 22.20 5.97
C SER A 155 14.93 22.12 6.82
N LYS A 156 15.49 23.28 7.17
CA LYS A 156 16.73 23.35 7.94
C LYS A 156 16.62 22.61 9.27
N ALA A 157 15.49 22.77 9.97
CA ALA A 157 15.21 22.08 11.22
C ALA A 157 15.24 20.55 11.09
N VAL A 158 14.61 20.00 10.04
CA VAL A 158 14.57 18.55 9.79
C VAL A 158 15.93 18.00 9.33
N TYR A 159 16.73 18.82 8.64
CA TYR A 159 18.09 18.44 8.27
C TYR A 159 19.03 18.42 9.49
N GLU A 160 18.91 19.42 10.37
CA GLU A 160 19.70 19.54 11.61
C GLU A 160 19.39 18.42 12.60
N SER A 161 18.12 18.00 12.71
CA SER A 161 17.74 16.86 13.55
C SER A 161 18.33 15.52 13.07
N ARG A 162 18.76 15.44 11.81
CA ARG A 162 19.31 14.23 11.13
C ARG A 162 18.40 12.99 11.14
N GLU A 163 17.19 13.07 11.68
CA GLU A 163 16.29 11.93 11.88
C GLU A 163 15.86 11.27 10.56
N ARG A 164 15.68 12.07 9.50
CA ARG A 164 15.17 11.61 8.20
C ARG A 164 15.94 12.19 7.02
N THR A 165 17.25 11.97 7.00
CA THR A 165 18.14 12.40 5.89
C THR A 165 18.12 11.45 4.69
N ALA A 166 17.61 10.23 4.88
CA ALA A 166 17.53 9.19 3.85
C ALA A 166 16.11 8.98 3.32
N ALA A 167 16.03 8.51 2.08
CA ALA A 167 14.80 8.03 1.48
C ALA A 167 14.35 6.73 2.15
N ILE A 168 13.19 6.72 2.80
CA ILE A 168 12.60 5.46 3.29
C ILE A 168 11.84 4.76 2.15
N ARG A 169 11.34 5.53 1.18
CA ARG A 169 10.71 5.02 -0.05
C ARG A 169 11.55 5.33 -1.29
N ASP A 170 11.65 4.32 -2.16
CA ASP A 170 12.38 4.42 -3.42
C ASP A 170 11.68 5.42 -4.37
N SER A 171 12.47 6.25 -5.06
CA SER A 171 11.97 7.40 -5.83
C SER A 171 11.82 7.10 -7.32
N ASN A 172 12.07 5.86 -7.74
CA ASN A 172 11.96 5.49 -9.15
C ASN A 172 10.49 5.22 -9.55
N ARG A 173 10.04 5.91 -10.59
CA ARG A 173 8.66 5.96 -11.09
C ARG A 173 8.61 5.65 -12.59
N GLU A 174 9.50 4.80 -13.08
CA GLU A 174 9.44 4.35 -14.47
C GLU A 174 8.38 3.26 -14.65
N TRP A 175 7.65 3.35 -15.75
CA TRP A 175 6.45 2.57 -16.01
C TRP A 175 6.80 1.17 -16.55
N VAL A 176 6.49 0.12 -15.79
CA VAL A 176 6.44 -1.24 -16.34
C VAL A 176 4.97 -1.60 -16.62
N THR A 177 4.67 -1.95 -17.86
CA THR A 177 3.32 -2.35 -18.28
C THR A 177 3.13 -3.86 -18.05
N LEU A 178 2.25 -4.23 -17.11
CA LEU A 178 1.76 -5.61 -16.99
C LEU A 178 0.56 -5.78 -17.93
N LEU A 179 0.69 -6.68 -18.91
CA LEU A 179 -0.43 -7.09 -19.78
C LEU A 179 -1.29 -8.11 -19.03
N ALA A 180 -2.32 -7.63 -18.31
CA ALA A 180 -3.32 -8.51 -17.73
C ALA A 180 -4.43 -8.76 -18.76
N CYS A 181 -4.60 -10.02 -19.16
CA CYS A 181 -5.73 -10.44 -19.98
C CYS A 181 -6.93 -10.72 -19.05
N ASP A 182 -7.99 -9.92 -19.16
CA ASP A 182 -9.20 -10.10 -18.35
C ASP A 182 -9.99 -11.35 -18.77
N GLN A 183 -9.73 -12.47 -18.10
CA GLN A 183 -10.47 -13.73 -18.30
C GLN A 183 -11.81 -13.72 -17.54
N ALA A 184 -12.70 -12.76 -17.86
CA ALA A 184 -14.02 -12.65 -17.24
C ALA A 184 -14.86 -13.94 -17.40
N ALA A 185 -14.80 -14.56 -18.57
CA ALA A 185 -15.51 -15.82 -18.85
C ALA A 185 -15.01 -17.00 -17.97
N ALA A 186 -13.69 -17.10 -17.75
CA ALA A 186 -13.12 -18.15 -16.90
C ALA A 186 -13.50 -17.98 -15.43
N LYS A 187 -13.61 -16.73 -14.95
CA LYS A 187 -14.11 -16.42 -13.60
C LYS A 187 -15.58 -16.80 -13.46
N ALA A 188 -16.43 -16.48 -14.45
CA ALA A 188 -17.84 -16.85 -14.43
C ALA A 188 -18.04 -18.38 -14.41
N ALA A 189 -17.30 -19.13 -15.23
CA ALA A 189 -17.37 -20.59 -15.25
C ALA A 189 -16.96 -21.22 -13.90
N ARG A 190 -15.94 -20.68 -13.23
CA ARG A 190 -15.52 -21.14 -11.88
C ARG A 190 -16.59 -20.89 -10.82
N GLN A 191 -17.31 -19.77 -10.91
CA GLN A 191 -18.41 -19.46 -9.99
C GLN A 191 -19.60 -20.42 -10.20
N GLN A 192 -19.96 -20.69 -11.46
CA GLN A 192 -21.02 -21.64 -11.80
C GLN A 192 -20.68 -23.06 -11.30
N ALA A 193 -19.45 -23.52 -11.52
CA ALA A 193 -19.00 -24.84 -11.03
C ALA A 193 -18.99 -24.93 -9.49
N LYS A 194 -18.72 -23.82 -8.79
CA LYS A 194 -18.80 -23.76 -7.33
C LYS A 194 -20.25 -23.89 -6.85
N ILE A 195 -21.16 -23.13 -7.45
CA ILE A 195 -22.60 -23.17 -7.12
C ILE A 195 -23.17 -24.58 -7.35
N GLU A 196 -22.80 -25.24 -8.44
CA GLU A 196 -23.25 -26.60 -8.74
C GLU A 196 -22.72 -27.62 -7.72
N ARG A 197 -21.44 -27.51 -7.32
CA ARG A 197 -20.83 -28.37 -6.29
C ARG A 197 -21.54 -28.21 -4.95
N ASP A 198 -21.82 -26.97 -4.55
CA ASP A 198 -22.50 -26.68 -3.28
C ASP A 198 -23.94 -27.22 -3.29
N ARG A 199 -24.65 -27.12 -4.42
CA ARG A 199 -25.98 -27.72 -4.60
C ARG A 199 -25.95 -29.24 -4.50
N LYS A 200 -24.99 -29.89 -5.16
CA LYS A 200 -24.78 -31.35 -5.09
C LYS A 200 -24.43 -31.81 -3.66
N GLN A 201 -23.64 -31.04 -2.92
CA GLN A 201 -23.33 -31.36 -1.53
C GLN A 201 -24.56 -31.24 -0.62
N LYS A 202 -25.38 -30.21 -0.79
CA LYS A 202 -26.63 -30.05 -0.03
C LYS A 202 -27.60 -31.21 -0.28
N GLN A 203 -27.81 -31.59 -1.55
CA GLN A 203 -28.65 -32.73 -1.91
C GLN A 203 -28.17 -34.04 -1.27
N ARG A 204 -26.85 -34.31 -1.33
CA ARG A 204 -26.27 -35.50 -0.68
C ARG A 204 -26.40 -35.46 0.86
N ALA A 205 -26.36 -34.28 1.46
CA ALA A 205 -26.55 -34.12 2.90
C ALA A 205 -28.01 -34.35 3.31
N GLU A 206 -28.96 -33.84 2.51
CA GLU A 206 -30.40 -34.05 2.68
C GLU A 206 -30.79 -35.52 2.52
N GLU A 207 -30.28 -36.19 1.48
CA GLU A 207 -30.52 -37.62 1.26
C GLU A 207 -30.00 -38.47 2.43
N LYS A 208 -28.77 -38.23 2.88
CA LYS A 208 -28.21 -38.91 4.07
C LYS A 208 -28.98 -38.58 5.34
N ALA A 209 -29.53 -37.37 5.47
CA ALA A 209 -30.36 -37.00 6.62
C ALA A 209 -31.70 -37.75 6.59
N ALA A 210 -32.32 -37.87 5.41
CA ALA A 210 -33.56 -38.63 5.21
C ALA A 210 -33.36 -40.14 5.50
N GLU A 211 -32.26 -40.71 5.02
CA GLU A 211 -31.89 -42.12 5.28
C GLU A 211 -31.73 -42.37 6.80
N ARG A 212 -31.03 -41.47 7.50
CA ARG A 212 -30.87 -41.53 8.96
C ARG A 212 -32.22 -41.40 9.69
N ALA A 213 -33.12 -40.54 9.21
CA ALA A 213 -34.44 -40.37 9.80
C ALA A 213 -35.30 -41.64 9.66
N LEU A 214 -35.30 -42.26 8.47
CA LEU A 214 -36.02 -43.50 8.21
C LEU A 214 -35.46 -44.65 9.05
N LYS A 215 -34.13 -44.78 9.15
CA LYS A 215 -33.49 -45.76 10.04
C LYS A 215 -33.87 -45.54 11.51
N LYS A 216 -33.99 -44.30 11.96
CA LYS A 216 -34.44 -43.96 13.32
C LYS A 216 -35.90 -44.38 13.56
N GLN A 217 -36.79 -44.14 12.59
CA GLN A 217 -38.19 -44.59 12.66
C GLN A 217 -38.29 -46.11 12.74
N GLN A 218 -37.52 -46.84 11.91
CA GLN A 218 -37.47 -48.31 11.94
C GLN A 218 -36.96 -48.84 13.30
N GLN A 219 -35.92 -48.23 13.87
CA GLN A 219 -35.42 -48.60 15.20
C GLN A 219 -36.46 -48.35 16.31
N GLN A 220 -37.18 -47.24 16.24
CA GLN A 220 -38.27 -46.94 17.18
C GLN A 220 -39.40 -47.97 17.07
N ALA A 221 -39.83 -48.31 15.85
CA ALA A 221 -40.84 -49.33 15.60
C ALA A 221 -40.41 -50.73 16.07
N ALA A 222 -39.15 -51.11 15.86
CA ALA A 222 -38.61 -52.37 16.35
C ALA A 222 -38.53 -52.41 17.89
N THR A 223 -38.23 -51.28 18.52
CA THR A 223 -38.16 -51.16 20.00
C THR A 223 -39.55 -51.27 20.62
N THR A 224 -40.56 -50.62 20.04
CA THR A 224 -41.96 -50.72 20.50
C THR A 224 -42.54 -52.11 20.27
N GLN A 225 -42.16 -52.79 19.18
CA GLN A 225 -42.57 -54.18 18.99
C GLN A 225 -41.92 -55.12 20.02
N LYS A 226 -40.61 -54.97 20.26
CA LYS A 226 -39.88 -55.77 21.25
C LYS A 226 -40.41 -55.58 22.68
N SER A 227 -40.85 -54.38 23.04
CA SER A 227 -41.47 -54.14 24.36
C SER A 227 -42.84 -54.81 24.48
N ARG A 228 -43.68 -54.74 23.45
CA ARG A 228 -44.96 -55.49 23.37
C ARG A 228 -44.74 -57.00 23.51
N ASP A 229 -43.79 -57.56 22.76
CA ASP A 229 -43.49 -58.99 22.78
C ASP A 229 -42.89 -59.45 24.12
N THR A 230 -42.20 -58.57 24.85
CA THR A 230 -41.67 -58.86 26.19
C THR A 230 -42.78 -58.86 27.24
N ALA A 231 -43.76 -57.96 27.13
CA ALA A 231 -44.92 -57.93 28.03
C ALA A 231 -45.80 -59.19 27.91
N ASN A 232 -45.84 -59.81 26.72
CA ASN A 232 -46.63 -61.01 26.44
C ASN A 232 -45.90 -62.33 26.76
N LYS A 233 -44.67 -62.32 27.28
CA LYS A 233 -43.94 -63.54 27.67
C LYS A 233 -44.21 -63.90 29.14
N PRO A 234 -44.60 -65.15 29.45
CA PRO A 234 -44.82 -65.58 30.84
C PRO A 234 -43.52 -65.49 31.65
N LYS A 235 -43.62 -64.97 32.88
CA LYS A 235 -42.47 -64.84 33.79
C LYS A 235 -41.82 -66.20 34.01
N ARG A 236 -40.58 -66.38 33.57
CA ARG A 236 -39.77 -67.56 33.89
C ARG A 236 -39.51 -67.58 35.40
N LYS A 237 -39.77 -68.72 36.05
CA LYS A 237 -39.35 -68.93 37.45
C LYS A 237 -37.83 -68.90 37.54
N ALA A 238 -37.32 -68.28 38.60
CA ALA A 238 -35.90 -68.03 38.79
C ALA A 238 -35.11 -69.35 38.79
N SER A 239 -34.19 -69.51 37.84
CA SER A 239 -33.22 -70.61 37.87
C SER A 239 -32.15 -70.34 38.94
N HIS A 240 -31.65 -71.40 39.56
CA HIS A 240 -30.60 -71.36 40.59
C HIS A 240 -29.37 -70.53 40.17
N LYS A 241 -28.83 -69.78 41.13
CA LYS A 241 -27.63 -68.96 41.00
C LYS A 241 -26.42 -69.86 40.73
N VAL A 242 -25.89 -69.84 39.51
CA VAL A 242 -24.60 -70.47 39.21
C VAL A 242 -23.47 -69.63 39.80
N ALA A 243 -22.56 -70.28 40.52
CA ALA A 243 -21.41 -69.66 41.20
C ALA A 243 -20.47 -68.94 40.23
N LYS A 244 -19.87 -67.82 40.69
CA LYS A 244 -18.91 -66.99 39.94
C LYS A 244 -17.65 -67.81 39.64
N LYS A 245 -17.37 -68.07 38.35
CA LYS A 245 -16.08 -68.63 37.91
C LYS A 245 -15.03 -67.51 37.80
N PRO A 246 -13.77 -67.74 38.22
CA PRO A 246 -12.70 -66.75 38.15
C PRO A 246 -12.32 -66.41 36.70
N THR A 247 -11.89 -65.17 36.51
CA THR A 247 -11.53 -64.52 35.25
C THR A 247 -10.45 -65.29 34.48
N LYS A 248 -10.79 -65.80 33.29
CA LYS A 248 -9.80 -66.35 32.34
C LYS A 248 -8.93 -65.22 31.79
N ARG A 249 -7.61 -65.31 32.01
CA ARG A 249 -6.57 -64.52 31.31
C ARG A 249 -6.73 -64.70 29.79
N ARG A 250 -6.79 -63.59 29.04
CA ARG A 250 -6.72 -63.61 27.56
C ARG A 250 -5.35 -64.14 27.14
N ARG A 251 -5.32 -65.22 26.37
CA ARG A 251 -4.18 -65.58 25.52
C ARG A 251 -4.03 -64.48 24.46
N VAL A 252 -2.81 -64.01 24.28
CA VAL A 252 -2.39 -63.27 23.09
C VAL A 252 -2.34 -64.28 21.95
N GLY A 253 -3.11 -64.05 20.89
CA GLY A 253 -3.00 -64.83 19.66
C GLY A 253 -1.74 -64.43 18.92
N ALA A 254 -0.84 -65.38 18.69
CA ALA A 254 0.31 -65.21 17.80
C ALA A 254 -0.20 -65.13 16.35
N ALA A 255 0.21 -64.08 15.63
CA ALA A 255 -0.03 -63.98 14.20
C ALA A 255 1.00 -64.85 13.46
N LEU A 256 0.49 -65.77 12.65
CA LEU A 256 1.29 -66.61 11.75
C LEU A 256 1.93 -65.75 10.66
N SER A 257 3.20 -66.04 10.38
CA SER A 257 3.99 -65.48 9.29
C SER A 257 3.43 -65.89 7.93
N GLN A 258 3.22 -64.92 7.04
CA GLN A 258 3.30 -65.15 5.59
C GLN A 258 4.36 -64.22 4.99
N VAL A 259 5.12 -64.81 4.08
CA VAL A 259 6.27 -64.26 3.36
C VAL A 259 5.82 -63.90 1.94
N ASP A 260 6.45 -62.86 1.40
CA ASP A 260 6.49 -62.37 0.01
C ASP A 260 5.29 -61.60 -0.56
N ALA A 261 5.46 -60.27 -0.66
CA ALA A 261 5.61 -59.55 -1.93
C ALA A 261 5.72 -58.02 -1.70
N GLY A 262 6.86 -57.43 -2.10
CA GLY A 262 7.03 -56.00 -2.42
C GLY A 262 7.07 -54.99 -1.25
N LEU A 263 8.14 -54.19 -1.18
CA LEU A 263 8.18 -53.00 -0.32
C LEU A 263 6.97 -52.09 -0.64
N PRO A 264 6.20 -51.62 0.37
CA PRO A 264 5.23 -50.58 0.13
C PRO A 264 5.96 -49.26 -0.17
N GLU A 265 5.65 -48.68 -1.32
CA GLU A 265 6.10 -47.34 -1.73
C GLU A 265 5.78 -46.32 -0.63
N ALA A 266 6.78 -45.55 -0.21
CA ALA A 266 6.64 -44.60 0.88
C ALA A 266 5.60 -43.53 0.55
N SER A 267 4.61 -43.34 1.43
CA SER A 267 3.59 -42.29 1.29
C SER A 267 4.23 -40.91 1.06
N PRO A 268 3.74 -40.10 0.10
CA PRO A 268 4.30 -38.79 -0.14
C PRO A 268 4.13 -37.89 1.09
N PRO A 269 5.11 -37.01 1.41
CA PRO A 269 5.05 -36.18 2.59
C PRO A 269 3.86 -35.22 2.55
N PRO A 270 3.22 -34.93 3.69
CA PRO A 270 2.06 -34.04 3.73
C PRO A 270 2.46 -32.63 3.30
N LYS A 271 1.66 -32.03 2.41
CA LYS A 271 1.85 -30.65 1.94
C LYS A 271 1.61 -29.69 3.10
N PHE A 272 2.67 -29.03 3.57
CA PHE A 272 2.58 -27.99 4.58
C PHE A 272 1.80 -26.78 4.03
N GLY A 273 0.62 -26.54 4.59
CA GLY A 273 -0.09 -25.27 4.45
C GLY A 273 0.29 -24.34 5.59
N LEU A 274 0.67 -23.11 5.25
CA LEU A 274 0.93 -22.01 6.18
C LEU A 274 -0.32 -21.73 7.02
N LEU A 275 -0.34 -22.19 8.27
CA LEU A 275 -1.23 -21.68 9.33
C LEU A 275 -0.61 -22.05 10.68
N ASN A 276 -0.29 -21.00 11.45
CA ASN A 276 0.31 -21.06 12.78
C ASN A 276 -0.37 -22.09 13.70
N ARG A 277 0.30 -23.21 13.96
CA ARG A 277 0.00 -24.09 15.09
C ARG A 277 1.28 -24.77 15.59
N LYS A 278 1.62 -24.55 16.86
CA LYS A 278 2.74 -25.26 17.53
C LYS A 278 2.42 -26.76 17.58
N LEU A 279 3.15 -27.55 16.81
CA LEU A 279 3.13 -29.01 16.92
C LEU A 279 3.94 -29.42 18.14
N ARG A 280 3.32 -30.17 19.06
CA ARG A 280 4.02 -30.79 20.19
C ARG A 280 4.57 -32.14 19.73
N THR A 281 5.88 -32.25 19.55
CA THR A 281 6.52 -33.51 19.16
C THR A 281 6.57 -34.48 20.36
N PRO A 282 6.29 -35.79 20.15
CA PRO A 282 6.38 -36.79 21.21
C PRO A 282 7.83 -37.06 21.63
N ALA A 283 8.02 -37.38 22.92
CA ALA A 283 9.34 -37.50 23.57
C ALA A 283 10.27 -38.60 23.02
N ARG A 284 9.80 -39.47 22.12
CA ARG A 284 10.65 -40.46 21.45
C ARG A 284 11.55 -39.86 20.37
N TYR A 285 11.34 -38.60 20.02
CA TYR A 285 12.12 -37.86 19.01
C TYR A 285 12.78 -36.61 19.60
N LYS A 286 13.02 -36.60 20.91
CA LYS A 286 13.91 -35.65 21.58
C LYS A 286 15.22 -36.33 21.90
#